data_AF-A0A960GWW1-F1
#
_entry.id   AF-A0A960GWW1-F1
#
_cell.length_a   1.000
_cell.length_b   1.000
_cell.length_c   1.000
_cell.angle_alpha   90.00
_cell.angle_beta   90.00
_cell.angle_gamma   90.00
#
_symmetry.space_group_name_H-M   'P 1'
#
loop_
_entity.id
_entity.type
_entity.pdbx_description
1 polymer ?
#
loop_
_entity_poly.entity_id
_entity_poly.type
_entity_poly.pdbx_seq_one_letter_code
_entity_poly.pdbx_strand_id
1 'polypeptide(L)'
;SDTMVQLLGDLTTVTELMYLRVPALNALFPSYRGSVMDSLSSIVHDDGFWVTADIYPRYTCDYGTPRMPPSSAEFPEPFMYNYCRDTDPAVLIRGAKNAPRPAGDDTYGPPPGADLGKRTDPSPEGRYSIPTPYGGPTLPIEPPS
;
A
#
# COMPACT_ATOMS: atom_id res chain seq x y z
N SER A 1 -38.11 -27.65 -0.50
CA SER A 1 -37.45 -26.59 -1.31
C SER A 1 -37.23 -25.32 -0.49
N ASP A 2 -37.23 -25.43 0.84
CA ASP A 2 -37.23 -24.29 1.77
C ASP A 2 -35.93 -23.48 1.77
N THR A 3 -34.80 -24.14 1.48
CA THR A 3 -33.50 -23.47 1.36
C THR A 3 -33.42 -22.50 0.18
N MET A 4 -34.11 -22.78 -0.94
CA MET A 4 -34.17 -21.88 -2.08
C MET A 4 -35.07 -20.66 -1.80
N VAL A 5 -36.18 -20.87 -1.08
CA VAL A 5 -37.08 -19.79 -0.65
C VAL A 5 -36.37 -18.87 0.34
N GLN A 6 -35.58 -19.45 1.26
CA GLN A 6 -34.80 -18.69 2.23
C GLN A 6 -33.70 -17.85 1.56
N LEU A 7 -32.96 -18.41 0.59
CA LEU A 7 -31.97 -17.65 -0.19
C LEU A 7 -32.62 -16.51 -1.00
N LEU A 8 -33.81 -16.73 -1.55
CA LEU A 8 -34.56 -15.69 -2.25
C LEU A 8 -35.00 -14.58 -1.29
N GLY A 9 -35.46 -14.95 -0.09
CA GLY A 9 -35.79 -14.01 0.97
C GLY A 9 -34.59 -13.14 1.34
N ASP A 10 -33.45 -13.76 1.65
CA ASP A 10 -32.22 -13.04 2.01
C ASP A 10 -31.76 -12.11 0.86
N LEU A 11 -31.84 -12.55 -0.40
CA LEU A 11 -31.50 -11.73 -1.56
C LEU A 11 -32.44 -10.51 -1.68
N THR A 12 -33.75 -10.67 -1.46
CA THR A 12 -34.70 -9.55 -1.52
C THR A 12 -34.38 -8.49 -0.46
N THR A 13 -34.09 -8.90 0.77
CA THR A 13 -33.73 -7.98 1.86
C THR A 13 -32.42 -7.24 1.59
N VAL A 14 -31.40 -7.93 1.08
CA VAL A 14 -30.14 -7.28 0.68
C VAL A 14 -30.35 -6.32 -0.50
N THR A 15 -31.22 -6.67 -1.45
CA THR A 15 -31.51 -5.82 -2.62
C THR A 15 -32.21 -4.52 -2.21
N GLU A 16 -33.18 -4.58 -1.30
CA GLU A 16 -33.85 -3.38 -0.75
C GLU A 16 -32.87 -2.45 -0.02
N LEU A 17 -31.97 -3.01 0.80
CA LEU A 17 -30.94 -2.25 1.48
C LEU A 17 -29.92 -1.63 0.52
N MET A 18 -29.54 -2.35 -0.54
CA MET A 18 -28.63 -1.83 -1.56
C MET A 18 -29.29 -0.74 -2.40
N TYR A 19 -30.60 -0.85 -2.68
CA TYR A 19 -31.35 0.17 -3.43
C TYR A 19 -31.29 1.54 -2.74
N LEU A 20 -31.47 1.57 -1.42
CA LEU A 20 -31.34 2.80 -0.62
C LEU A 20 -29.91 3.39 -0.63
N ARG A 21 -28.89 2.58 -0.96
CA ARG A 21 -27.48 2.98 -1.03
C ARG A 21 -26.99 3.31 -2.45
N VAL A 22 -27.82 3.11 -3.48
CA VAL A 22 -27.46 3.41 -4.88
C VAL A 22 -26.91 4.83 -5.08
N PRO A 23 -27.47 5.90 -4.45
CA PRO A 23 -26.90 7.24 -4.61
C PRO A 23 -25.45 7.35 -4.12
N ALA A 24 -25.12 6.71 -2.99
CA ALA A 24 -23.76 6.68 -2.46
C ALA A 24 -22.83 5.81 -3.33
N LEU A 25 -23.33 4.70 -3.88
CA LEU A 25 -22.58 3.85 -4.80
C LEU A 25 -22.24 4.59 -6.11
N ASN A 26 -23.16 5.41 -6.64
CA ASN A 26 -22.90 6.25 -7.81
C ASN A 26 -21.91 7.37 -7.53
N ALA A 27 -21.87 7.91 -6.30
CA ALA A 27 -20.86 8.88 -5.90
C ALA A 27 -19.47 8.25 -5.76
N LEU A 28 -19.38 6.98 -5.36
CA LEU A 28 -18.13 6.23 -5.26
C LEU A 28 -17.59 5.79 -6.62
N PHE A 29 -18.49 5.43 -7.55
CA PHE A 29 -18.15 5.02 -8.91
C PHE A 29 -18.85 5.92 -9.94
N PRO A 30 -18.47 7.21 -10.03
CA PRO A 30 -19.09 8.11 -10.97
C PRO A 30 -18.87 7.63 -12.41
N SER A 31 -19.94 7.61 -13.19
CA SER A 31 -19.90 7.28 -14.62
C SER A 31 -19.26 8.39 -15.46
N TYR A 32 -18.98 9.53 -14.84
CA TYR A 32 -18.20 10.62 -15.40
C TYR A 32 -16.80 10.60 -14.79
N ARG A 33 -15.77 10.47 -15.62
CA ARG A 33 -14.44 10.96 -15.26
C ARG A 33 -14.42 12.43 -15.61
N GLY A 34 -14.57 13.29 -14.60
CA GLY A 34 -14.43 14.74 -14.79
C GLY A 34 -13.09 15.07 -15.43
N SER A 35 -13.07 16.10 -16.28
CA SER A 35 -11.82 16.66 -16.78
C SER A 35 -10.98 17.18 -15.61
N VAL A 36 -9.65 17.27 -15.77
CA VAL A 36 -8.79 17.98 -14.80
C VAL A 36 -9.34 19.39 -14.55
N MET A 37 -9.95 20.01 -15.56
CA MET A 37 -10.61 21.31 -15.43
C MET A 37 -11.85 21.28 -14.52
N ASP A 38 -12.67 20.22 -14.58
CA ASP A 38 -13.80 20.07 -13.64
C ASP A 38 -13.30 19.90 -12.20
N SER A 39 -12.23 19.11 -12.01
CA SER A 39 -11.63 18.95 -10.69
C SER A 39 -11.05 20.26 -10.14
N LEU A 40 -10.46 21.10 -11.00
CA LEU A 40 -10.00 22.43 -10.63
C LEU A 40 -11.18 23.36 -10.30
N SER A 41 -12.26 23.31 -11.08
CA SER A 41 -13.47 24.10 -10.79
C SER A 41 -14.11 23.72 -9.45
N SER A 42 -13.99 22.45 -9.03
CA SER A 42 -14.50 22.02 -7.71
C SER A 42 -13.70 22.59 -6.52
N ILE A 43 -12.49 23.10 -6.76
CA ILE A 43 -11.66 23.79 -5.76
C ILE A 43 -11.95 25.29 -5.77
N VAL A 44 -12.46 25.83 -6.89
CA VAL A 44 -12.72 27.25 -7.10
C VAL A 44 -14.22 27.50 -7.13
N HIS A 45 -14.80 27.73 -5.96
CA HIS A 45 -16.20 28.08 -5.81
C HIS A 45 -16.37 29.21 -4.79
N ASP A 46 -17.50 29.93 -4.86
CA ASP A 46 -17.83 31.06 -3.98
C ASP A 46 -16.77 32.17 -3.96
N ASP A 47 -16.25 32.55 -5.14
CA ASP A 47 -15.18 33.55 -5.33
C ASP A 47 -13.89 33.25 -4.53
N GLY A 48 -13.69 31.99 -4.12
CA GLY A 48 -12.57 31.56 -3.27
C GLY A 48 -11.92 30.24 -3.72
N PHE A 49 -10.71 30.01 -3.23
CA PHE A 49 -9.98 28.75 -3.41
C PHE A 49 -10.07 27.93 -2.11
N TRP A 50 -10.61 26.73 -2.21
CA TRP A 50 -10.81 25.84 -1.06
C TRP A 50 -9.79 24.72 -1.06
N VAL A 51 -8.81 24.81 -0.17
CA VAL A 51 -7.75 23.80 -0.01
C VAL A 51 -7.81 23.24 1.40
N THR A 52 -7.91 21.92 1.50
CA THR A 52 -7.69 21.22 2.77
C THR A 52 -6.23 20.78 2.81
N ALA A 53 -5.45 21.34 3.73
CA ALA A 53 -4.05 20.97 3.94
C ALA A 53 -3.89 20.30 5.31
N ASP A 54 -3.15 19.19 5.35
CA ASP A 54 -2.69 18.61 6.60
C ASP A 54 -1.39 19.31 7.01
N ILE A 55 -1.45 20.10 8.09
CA ILE A 55 -0.30 20.82 8.64
C ILE A 55 0.64 19.92 9.45
N TYR A 56 0.22 18.69 9.75
CA TYR A 56 1.02 17.73 10.49
C TYR A 56 1.56 16.69 9.52
N PRO A 57 2.75 16.91 8.92
CA PRO A 57 3.40 15.87 8.16
C PRO A 57 3.61 14.68 9.09
N ARG A 58 2.94 13.57 8.80
CA ARG A 58 3.19 12.31 9.49
C ARG A 58 4.58 11.84 9.08
N TYR A 59 5.56 12.15 9.91
CA TYR A 59 6.89 11.60 9.79
C TYR A 59 6.82 10.07 9.81
N THR A 60 7.47 9.45 8.83
CA THR A 60 7.58 8.01 8.69
C THR A 60 8.97 7.58 9.06
N CYS A 61 9.13 6.35 9.55
CA CYS A 61 10.47 5.89 9.89
C CYS A 61 11.36 5.79 8.66
N ASP A 62 12.59 6.29 8.78
CA ASP A 62 13.65 5.99 7.84
C ASP A 62 14.36 4.69 8.26
N TYR A 63 14.26 3.69 7.41
CA TYR A 63 14.89 2.38 7.60
C TYR A 63 16.36 2.36 7.14
N GLY A 64 16.84 3.43 6.50
CA GLY A 64 18.22 3.53 6.00
C GLY A 64 18.52 2.59 4.83
N THR A 65 17.50 1.98 4.22
CA THR A 65 17.64 1.14 3.05
C THR A 65 17.47 1.96 1.77
N PRO A 66 18.27 1.72 0.72
CA PRO A 66 18.12 2.41 -0.55
C PRO A 66 16.70 2.27 -1.10
N ARG A 67 16.08 3.41 -1.43
CA ARG A 67 14.77 3.42 -2.10
C ARG A 67 14.96 3.09 -3.57
N MET A 68 14.14 2.18 -4.07
CA MET A 68 14.12 1.80 -5.48
C MET A 68 12.92 2.46 -6.17
N PRO A 69 13.03 2.82 -7.47
CA PRO A 69 11.93 3.42 -8.19
C PRO A 69 10.76 2.43 -8.30
N PRO A 70 9.51 2.86 -8.10
CA PRO A 70 8.35 1.95 -8.13
C PRO A 70 8.10 1.34 -9.52
N SER A 71 8.70 1.92 -10.56
CA SER A 71 8.64 1.44 -11.93
C SER A 71 9.79 0.49 -12.30
N SER A 72 10.68 0.15 -11.37
CA SER A 72 11.75 -0.81 -11.65
C SER A 72 11.13 -2.20 -11.91
N ALA A 73 11.42 -2.77 -13.08
CA ALA A 73 10.95 -4.11 -13.46
C ALA A 73 11.79 -5.25 -12.84
N GLU A 74 12.80 -4.89 -12.04
CA GLU A 74 13.51 -5.81 -11.16
C GLU A 74 12.70 -6.05 -9.88
N PHE A 75 12.63 -7.30 -9.44
CA PHE A 75 12.00 -7.69 -8.17
C PHE A 75 13.08 -8.18 -7.20
N PRO A 76 13.88 -7.26 -6.66
CA PRO A 76 14.93 -7.62 -5.72
C PRO A 76 14.37 -8.13 -4.40
N GLU A 77 15.14 -8.98 -3.76
CA GLU A 77 14.83 -9.53 -2.45
C GLU A 77 14.74 -8.42 -1.38
N PRO A 78 13.79 -8.52 -0.45
CA PRO A 78 13.65 -7.55 0.63
C PRO A 78 14.89 -7.55 1.53
N PHE A 79 15.18 -6.39 2.12
CA PHE A 79 16.20 -6.30 3.16
C PHE A 79 15.78 -7.07 4.41
N MET A 80 16.69 -7.90 4.94
CA MET A 80 16.43 -8.80 6.06
C MET A 80 16.21 -8.02 7.37
N TYR A 81 16.95 -6.94 7.57
CA TYR A 81 16.98 -6.19 8.82
C TYR A 81 16.36 -4.79 8.69
N ASN A 82 15.12 -4.72 8.17
CA ASN A 82 14.33 -3.48 8.06
C ASN A 82 13.79 -3.02 9.43
N TYR A 83 14.68 -2.72 10.37
CA TYR A 83 14.32 -2.12 11.66
C TYR A 83 14.24 -0.61 11.54
N CYS A 84 13.22 -0.04 12.15
CA CYS A 84 13.12 1.40 12.26
C CYS A 84 14.23 1.92 13.18
N ARG A 85 15.04 2.84 12.65
CA ARG A 85 16.18 3.44 13.36
C ARG A 85 15.76 4.59 14.29
N ASP A 86 14.54 5.07 14.14
CA ASP A 86 14.00 6.13 14.98
C ASP A 86 13.78 5.64 16.42
N THR A 87 14.01 6.54 17.36
CA THR A 87 13.82 6.31 18.78
C THR A 87 12.44 6.73 19.27
N ASP A 88 11.72 7.53 18.48
CA ASP A 88 10.42 8.08 18.82
C ASP A 88 9.33 6.99 18.80
N PRO A 89 8.64 6.77 19.93
CA PRO A 89 7.60 5.77 20.03
C PRO A 89 6.38 6.01 19.12
N ALA A 90 6.15 7.24 18.65
CA ALA A 90 4.98 7.58 17.83
C ALA A 90 5.12 7.20 16.34
N VAL A 91 6.32 6.89 15.84
CA VAL A 91 6.56 6.43 14.44
C VAL A 91 6.35 4.93 14.27
N LEU A 92 6.57 4.19 15.35
CA LEU A 92 6.64 2.74 15.34
C LEU A 92 5.25 2.14 15.41
N ILE A 93 4.49 2.25 14.32
CA ILE A 93 3.11 1.74 14.19
C ILE A 93 3.02 0.22 14.44
N ARG A 94 4.14 -0.51 14.46
CA ARG A 94 4.17 -1.97 14.67
C ARG A 94 4.93 -2.41 15.92
N GLY A 95 4.85 -1.66 17.01
CA GLY A 95 5.03 -2.20 18.36
C GLY A 95 6.40 -2.82 18.70
N ALA A 96 7.39 -2.83 17.81
CA ALA A 96 8.62 -3.56 18.07
C ALA A 96 9.30 -3.06 19.35
N LYS A 97 9.31 -1.74 19.63
CA LYS A 97 9.97 -1.15 20.82
C LYS A 97 9.12 -1.24 22.07
N ASN A 98 7.83 -0.97 21.90
CA ASN A 98 6.87 -0.82 22.98
C ASN A 98 6.14 -2.14 23.30
N ALA A 99 6.42 -3.22 22.55
CA ALA A 99 5.91 -4.55 22.86
C ALA A 99 6.41 -4.97 24.24
N PRO A 100 5.52 -5.47 25.12
CA PRO A 100 5.94 -6.07 26.38
C PRO A 100 6.93 -7.20 26.11
N ARG A 101 8.14 -7.10 26.66
CA ARG A 101 9.17 -8.14 26.57
C ARG A 101 9.67 -8.55 27.96
N PRO A 102 10.16 -9.80 28.11
CA PRO A 102 10.84 -10.22 29.34
C PRO A 102 12.03 -9.32 29.69
N ALA A 103 12.36 -9.25 30.98
CA ALA A 103 13.52 -8.48 31.43
C ALA A 103 14.81 -9.01 30.77
N GLY A 104 15.56 -8.13 30.11
CA GLY A 104 16.82 -8.47 29.44
C GLY A 104 16.70 -8.88 27.96
N ASP A 105 15.50 -8.87 27.39
CA ASP A 105 15.30 -9.14 25.95
C ASP A 105 15.52 -7.87 25.10
N ASP A 106 16.65 -7.84 24.39
CA ASP A 106 17.10 -6.74 23.53
C ASP A 106 16.78 -6.96 22.03
N THR A 107 15.93 -7.94 21.69
CA THR A 107 15.53 -8.28 20.30
C THR A 107 14.64 -7.23 19.61
N TYR A 108 14.59 -6.01 20.15
CA TYR A 108 13.95 -4.87 19.51
C TYR A 108 14.56 -4.54 18.15
N GLY A 109 15.88 -4.68 18.05
CA GLY A 109 16.68 -4.22 16.93
C GLY A 109 17.30 -5.36 16.12
N PRO A 110 18.09 -5.00 15.10
CA PRO A 110 18.88 -5.97 14.37
C PRO A 110 19.89 -6.66 15.32
N PRO A 111 20.24 -7.94 15.07
CA PRO A 111 21.26 -8.63 15.84
C PRO A 111 22.59 -7.85 15.89
N PRO A 112 23.36 -7.94 16.99
CA PRO A 112 24.66 -7.28 17.08
C PRO A 112 25.59 -7.66 15.92
N GLY A 113 26.13 -6.66 15.23
CA GLY A 113 27.02 -6.87 14.07
C GLY A 113 26.32 -7.33 12.78
N ALA A 114 24.99 -7.33 12.73
CA ALA A 114 24.24 -7.65 11.52
C ALA A 114 24.51 -6.62 10.41
N ASP A 115 24.75 -7.12 9.20
CA ASP A 115 24.83 -6.29 8.00
C ASP A 115 23.42 -5.79 7.61
N LEU A 116 23.15 -4.51 7.85
CA LEU A 116 21.86 -3.88 7.53
C LEU A 116 21.57 -3.79 6.02
N GLY A 117 22.59 -3.93 5.18
CA GLY A 117 22.45 -4.03 3.73
C GLY A 117 22.07 -5.43 3.25
N LYS A 118 22.06 -6.43 4.14
CA LYS A 118 21.77 -7.82 3.78
C LYS A 118 20.32 -7.97 3.32
N ARG A 119 20.16 -8.59 2.15
CA ARG A 119 18.88 -9.05 1.62
C ARG A 119 18.57 -10.48 2.03
N THR A 120 17.30 -10.85 1.98
CA THR A 120 16.89 -12.25 2.18
C THR A 120 17.47 -13.14 1.10
N ASP A 121 17.50 -14.45 1.36
CA ASP A 121 17.90 -15.43 0.35
C ASP A 121 16.99 -15.32 -0.89
N PRO A 122 17.52 -15.60 -2.10
CA PRO A 122 16.74 -15.54 -3.33
C PRO A 122 15.50 -16.42 -3.28
N SER A 123 14.43 -15.95 -3.91
CA SER A 123 13.22 -16.76 -4.06
C SER A 123 13.54 -18.02 -4.87
N PRO A 124 13.03 -19.21 -4.48
CA PRO A 124 13.27 -20.42 -5.24
C PRO A 124 12.81 -20.30 -6.69
N GLU A 125 13.68 -20.62 -7.63
CA GLU A 125 13.34 -20.65 -9.06
C GLU A 125 12.80 -22.03 -9.46
N GLY A 126 11.63 -22.04 -10.10
CA GLY A 126 10.99 -23.24 -10.63
C GLY A 126 10.56 -23.06 -12.08
N ARG A 127 9.88 -24.07 -12.63
CA ARG A 127 9.38 -24.06 -14.03
C ARG A 127 8.51 -22.85 -14.37
N TYR A 128 7.80 -22.30 -13.37
CA TYR A 128 6.87 -21.18 -13.53
C TYR A 128 7.43 -19.86 -12.99
N SER A 129 8.73 -19.79 -12.69
CA SER A 129 9.38 -18.55 -12.29
C SER A 129 9.66 -17.68 -13.51
N ILE A 130 9.33 -16.39 -13.40
CA ILE A 130 9.64 -15.40 -14.42
C ILE A 130 10.99 -14.77 -14.06
N PRO A 131 11.99 -14.77 -14.96
CA PRO A 131 13.24 -14.07 -14.71
C PRO A 131 12.98 -12.57 -14.50
N THR A 132 13.55 -12.01 -13.44
CA THR A 132 13.42 -10.58 -13.11
C THR A 132 14.77 -9.86 -13.16
N PRO A 133 15.45 -9.83 -14.34
CA PRO A 133 16.73 -9.16 -14.46
C PRO A 133 16.58 -7.64 -14.29
N TYR A 134 17.69 -6.98 -14.02
CA TYR A 134 17.77 -5.52 -13.96
C TYR A 134 17.21 -4.90 -15.25
N GLY A 135 16.23 -4.01 -15.14
CA GLY A 135 15.58 -3.36 -16.29
C GLY A 135 14.46 -4.17 -16.95
N GLY A 136 14.11 -5.35 -16.42
CA GLY A 136 13.07 -6.21 -16.98
C GLY A 136 13.56 -7.11 -18.12
N PRO A 137 12.69 -7.97 -18.67
CA PRO A 137 13.08 -8.91 -19.71
C PRO A 137 13.54 -8.18 -20.97
N THR A 138 14.49 -8.77 -21.72
CA THR A 138 14.87 -8.24 -23.02
C THR A 138 13.66 -8.30 -23.95
N LEU A 139 13.15 -7.13 -24.32
CA LEU A 139 12.01 -7.03 -25.22
C LEU A 139 12.43 -7.49 -26.63
N PRO A 140 11.55 -8.18 -27.39
CA PRO A 140 11.85 -8.60 -28.76
C PRO A 140 12.09 -7.44 -29.74
N ILE A 141 11.66 -6.23 -29.36
CA ILE A 141 11.74 -5.01 -30.15
C ILE A 141 12.39 -3.94 -29.28
N GLU A 142 13.42 -3.30 -29.83
CA GLU A 142 14.10 -2.18 -29.21
C GLU A 142 13.16 -0.95 -29.22
N PRO A 143 12.96 -0.26 -28.09
CA PRO A 143 12.08 0.91 -28.05
C PRO A 143 12.62 2.01 -28.98
N PRO A 144 11.76 2.73 -29.72
CA PRO A 144 12.21 3.80 -30.59
C PRO A 144 12.92 4.88 -29.76
N SER A 145 14.11 5.26 -30.21
CA SER A 145 14.95 6.33 -29.67
C SER A 145 14.33 7.72 -29.85
#